data_AF-A0A1Q7GKP4-F1
#
_entry.id   AF-A0A1Q7GKP4-F1
#
_cell.length_a   1.000
_cell.length_b   1.000
_cell.length_c   1.000
_cell.angle_alpha   90.00
_cell.angle_beta   90.00
_cell.angle_gamma   90.00
#
_symmetry.space_group_name_H-M   'P 1'
#
loop_
_entity.id
_entity.type
_entity.pdbx_description
1 polymer ?
#
loop_
_entity_poly.entity_id
_entity_poly.type
_entity_poly.pdbx_seq_one_letter_code
_entity_poly.pdbx_strand_id
1 'polypeptide(L)'
;MIDVPSNLDPSEDDFPEGDGTADSEALVVCPHCGATSEVGLDPGSGVLQQYVEDCQVCCRPLRVTVRYGAAGGADVSVEPLDA
;
A
#
# COMPACT_ATOMS: atom_id res chain seq x y z
N MET A 1 7.93 -49.31 -16.11
CA MET A 1 8.91 -49.30 -15.01
C MET A 1 10.12 -48.51 -15.47
N ILE A 2 10.07 -47.20 -15.23
CA ILE A 2 11.28 -46.44 -14.95
C ILE A 2 10.87 -45.60 -13.74
N ASP A 3 11.54 -45.89 -12.64
CA ASP A 3 11.38 -45.23 -11.36
C ASP A 3 11.96 -43.83 -11.55
N VAL A 4 11.09 -42.81 -11.67
CA VAL A 4 11.53 -41.42 -11.60
C VAL A 4 11.71 -41.15 -10.10
N PRO A 5 12.95 -40.93 -9.62
CA PRO A 5 13.14 -40.67 -8.20
C PRO A 5 12.43 -39.36 -7.84
N SER A 6 11.57 -39.43 -6.83
CA SER A 6 10.77 -38.35 -6.22
C SER A 6 11.59 -37.23 -5.55
N ASN A 7 12.75 -36.83 -6.08
CA ASN A 7 13.60 -35.79 -5.48
C ASN A 7 13.93 -34.66 -6.46
N LEU A 8 12.92 -34.13 -7.16
CA LEU A 8 12.98 -32.76 -7.60
C LEU A 8 12.07 -31.96 -6.66
N ASP A 9 12.57 -31.68 -5.47
CA ASP A 9 12.37 -30.36 -4.88
C ASP A 9 13.37 -29.47 -5.63
N PRO A 10 13.00 -28.78 -6.72
CA PRO A 10 13.81 -27.66 -7.14
C PRO A 10 13.54 -26.63 -6.05
N SER A 11 14.36 -26.68 -5.00
CA SER A 11 14.72 -25.56 -4.16
C SER A 11 13.62 -24.51 -4.03
N GLU A 12 13.12 -24.35 -2.81
CA GLU A 12 12.88 -23.01 -2.25
C GLU A 12 14.19 -22.21 -2.36
N ASP A 13 14.70 -22.02 -3.58
CA ASP A 13 15.69 -21.07 -4.00
C ASP A 13 14.88 -19.80 -3.91
N ASP A 14 14.84 -19.26 -2.68
CA ASP A 14 14.85 -17.85 -2.39
C ASP A 14 14.50 -17.08 -3.65
N PHE A 15 13.21 -17.12 -4.05
CA PHE A 15 12.71 -16.10 -4.94
C PHE A 15 13.00 -14.88 -4.08
N PRO A 16 13.96 -14.02 -4.44
CA PRO A 16 14.24 -12.87 -3.62
C PRO A 16 12.86 -12.23 -3.52
N GLU A 17 12.26 -12.25 -2.31
CA GLU A 17 11.04 -11.54 -2.04
C GLU A 17 11.41 -10.16 -2.53
N GLY A 18 10.86 -9.77 -3.70
CA GLY A 18 11.34 -8.58 -4.39
C GLY A 18 11.39 -7.52 -3.32
N ASP A 19 12.55 -6.89 -3.10
CA ASP A 19 12.83 -6.28 -1.80
C ASP A 19 11.79 -5.24 -1.37
N GLY A 20 10.85 -4.90 -2.27
CA GLY A 20 9.48 -4.57 -1.87
C GLY A 20 9.49 -3.26 -1.12
N THR A 21 10.46 -2.43 -1.46
CA THR A 21 11.00 -1.36 -0.63
C THR A 21 10.10 -0.14 -0.57
N ALA A 22 8.97 -0.16 -1.29
CA ALA A 22 8.01 0.93 -1.29
C ALA A 22 6.82 0.63 -0.37
N ASP A 23 6.48 1.60 0.48
CA ASP A 23 5.29 1.54 1.32
C ASP A 23 4.05 1.28 0.44
N SER A 24 3.25 0.29 0.84
CA SER A 24 2.02 -0.09 0.13
C SER A 24 0.75 0.15 0.95
N GLU A 25 0.91 0.64 2.18
CA GLU A 25 -0.17 0.95 3.11
C GLU A 25 0.26 2.07 4.07
N ALA A 26 -0.69 2.85 4.59
CA ALA A 26 -0.43 3.84 5.63
C ALA A 26 -1.63 4.04 6.55
N LEU A 27 -1.38 4.44 7.80
CA LEU A 27 -2.42 4.85 8.74
C LEU A 27 -2.64 6.36 8.67
N VAL A 28 -3.88 6.76 8.45
CA VAL A 28 -4.30 8.17 8.40
C VAL A 28 -5.39 8.44 9.43
N VAL A 29 -5.49 9.70 9.87
CA VAL A 29 -6.53 10.14 10.81
C VAL A 29 -7.56 10.96 10.07
N CYS A 30 -8.82 10.57 10.15
CA CYS A 30 -9.92 11.28 9.50
C CYS A 30 -10.08 12.69 10.10
N PRO A 31 -9.97 13.78 9.31
CA PRO A 31 -10.18 15.16 9.78
C PRO A 31 -11.63 15.45 10.21
N HIS A 32 -12.60 14.60 9.85
CA HIS A 32 -14.01 14.81 10.21
C HIS A 32 -14.39 14.20 11.56
N CYS A 33 -14.03 12.93 11.80
CA CYS A 33 -14.44 12.20 13.01
C CYS A 33 -13.28 11.83 13.94
N GLY A 34 -12.03 12.01 13.51
CA GLY A 34 -10.84 11.66 14.28
C GLY A 34 -10.49 10.17 14.33
N ALA A 35 -11.23 9.31 13.61
CA ALA A 35 -10.91 7.88 13.54
C ALA A 35 -9.65 7.63 12.70
N THR A 36 -8.87 6.63 13.11
CA THR A 36 -7.73 6.12 12.31
C THR A 36 -8.24 5.11 11.28
N SER A 37 -7.75 5.20 10.05
CA SER A 37 -8.06 4.26 8.96
C SER A 37 -6.77 3.90 8.22
N GLU A 38 -6.69 2.67 7.72
CA GLU A 38 -5.61 2.21 6.85
C GLU A 38 -5.98 2.51 5.40
N VAL A 39 -5.06 3.11 4.66
CA VAL A 39 -5.21 3.41 3.23
C VAL A 39 -4.22 2.57 2.44
N GLY A 40 -4.65 2.00 1.31
CA GLY A 40 -3.76 1.32 0.38
C GLY A 40 -3.01 2.31 -0.51
N LEU A 41 -1.73 2.06 -0.76
CA LEU A 41 -0.86 2.87 -1.60
C LEU A 41 -0.37 2.05 -2.79
N ASP A 42 -0.31 2.66 -3.98
CA ASP A 42 0.18 1.99 -5.20
C ASP A 42 1.49 2.62 -5.69
N PRO A 43 2.67 2.12 -5.34
CA PRO A 43 3.95 2.72 -5.78
C PRO A 43 4.12 2.71 -7.31
N GLY A 44 3.35 1.90 -8.04
CA GLY A 44 3.33 1.86 -9.51
C GLY A 44 2.68 3.07 -10.18
N SER A 45 1.81 3.81 -9.48
CA SER A 45 1.06 4.96 -10.05
C SER A 45 1.85 6.28 -10.09
N GLY A 46 3.12 6.26 -9.71
CA GLY A 46 4.04 7.40 -9.82
C GLY A 46 4.33 8.11 -8.49
N VAL A 47 5.19 9.14 -8.56
CA VAL A 47 5.78 9.78 -7.36
C VAL A 47 4.80 10.64 -6.56
N LEU A 48 3.74 11.15 -7.18
CA LEU A 48 2.71 11.96 -6.55
C LEU A 48 1.36 11.44 -7.00
N GLN A 49 0.53 11.06 -6.03
CA GLN A 49 -0.77 10.48 -6.28
C GLN A 49 -1.81 11.18 -5.44
N GLN A 50 -2.99 11.35 -6.02
CA GLN A 50 -4.13 11.92 -5.33
C GLN A 50 -5.38 11.14 -5.69
N TYR A 51 -6.06 10.62 -4.68
CA TYR A 51 -7.32 9.90 -4.84
C TYR A 51 -8.28 10.29 -3.73
N VAL A 52 -9.53 9.89 -3.90
CA VAL A 52 -10.59 10.14 -2.93
C VAL A 52 -10.99 8.81 -2.33
N GLU A 53 -11.04 8.77 -1.00
CA GLU A 53 -11.51 7.63 -0.24
C GLU A 53 -12.48 8.08 0.84
N ASP A 54 -13.52 7.30 1.09
CA ASP A 54 -14.48 7.59 2.15
C ASP A 54 -13.97 7.06 3.50
N CYS A 55 -14.13 7.85 4.57
CA CYS A 55 -13.83 7.38 5.91
C CYS A 55 -14.69 6.16 6.27
N GLN A 56 -14.06 5.05 6.66
CA GLN A 56 -14.73 3.80 7.04
C GLN A 56 -15.64 3.92 8.28
N VAL A 57 -15.54 5.03 9.03
CA VAL A 57 -16.33 5.28 10.25
C VAL A 57 -17.48 6.27 10.02
N CYS A 58 -17.20 7.42 9.41
CA CYS A 58 -18.21 8.48 9.23
C CYS A 58 -18.69 8.67 7.78
N CYS A 59 -18.20 7.85 6.84
CA CYS A 59 -18.57 7.87 5.41
C CYS A 59 -18.47 9.25 4.76
N ARG A 60 -17.48 10.07 5.18
CA ARG A 60 -17.19 11.37 4.58
C ARG A 60 -16.00 11.25 3.63
N PRO A 61 -16.04 11.87 2.45
CA PRO A 61 -14.97 11.80 1.48
C PRO A 61 -13.74 12.57 1.95
N LEU A 62 -12.60 11.91 1.83
CA LEU A 62 -11.28 12.41 2.15
C LEU A 62 -10.46 12.39 0.87
N ARG A 63 -9.74 13.48 0.60
CA ARG A 63 -8.70 13.47 -0.41
C ARG A 63 -7.41 12.97 0.24
N VAL A 64 -6.89 11.87 -0.27
CA VAL A 64 -5.60 11.30 0.14
C VAL A 64 -4.56 11.77 -0.86
N THR A 65 -3.45 12.32 -0.36
CA THR A 65 -2.29 12.70 -1.15
C THR A 65 -1.10 11.87 -0.70
N VAL A 66 -0.48 11.16 -1.63
CA VAL A 66 0.66 10.26 -1.40
C VAL A 66 1.85 10.76 -2.18
N ARG A 67 3.02 10.85 -1.52
CA ARG A 67 4.28 11.22 -2.15
C ARG A 67 5.36 10.21 -1.84
N TYR A 68 5.87 9.55 -2.88
CA TYR A 68 6.95 8.59 -2.75
C TYR A 68 8.32 9.27 -2.81
N GLY A 69 9.20 8.90 -1.89
CA GLY A 69 10.61 9.24 -1.91
C GLY A 69 11.44 8.28 -2.76
N ALA A 70 12.68 8.68 -3.07
CA ALA A 70 13.62 7.85 -3.83
C ALA A 70 14.02 6.53 -3.12
N ALA A 71 13.77 6.43 -1.81
CA ALA A 71 14.02 5.24 -1.00
C ALA A 71 12.77 4.34 -0.83
N GLY A 72 11.65 4.67 -1.48
CA GLY A 72 10.40 3.90 -1.39
C GLY A 72 9.44 4.32 -0.28
N GLY A 73 9.90 5.11 0.71
CA GLY A 73 9.02 5.63 1.76
C GLY A 73 7.91 6.54 1.23
N ALA A 74 6.70 6.39 1.77
CA ALA A 74 5.55 7.22 1.42
C ALA A 74 5.26 8.30 2.48
N ASP A 75 5.12 9.54 2.02
CA ASP A 75 4.51 10.62 2.81
C ASP A 75 3.03 10.72 2.45
N VAL A 76 2.16 10.51 3.44
CA VAL A 76 0.70 10.45 3.24
C VAL A 76 0.03 11.54 4.05
N SER A 77 -0.82 12.32 3.39
CA SER A 77 -1.64 13.36 4.02
C SER A 77 -3.08 13.26 3.57
N VAL A 78 -4.00 13.64 4.44
CA VAL A 78 -5.44 13.62 4.17
C VAL A 78 -6.07 14.98 4.45
N GLU A 79 -6.98 15.38 3.57
CA GLU A 79 -7.74 16.62 3.68
C GLU A 79 -9.24 16.38 3.42
N PRO A 80 -10.13 17.13 4.07
CA PRO A 80 -11.57 17.03 3.82
C PRO A 80 -11.90 17.51 2.41
N LEU A 81 -12.65 16.73 1.63
CA LEU A 81 -13.02 17.12 0.27
C LEU A 81 -14.30 17.99 0.22
N ASP A 82 -15.17 17.88 1.23
CA ASP A 82 -16.35 18.73 1.36
C ASP A 82 -16.03 19.95 2.23
N ALA A 83 -15.59 21.04 1.62
CA ALA A 83 -15.64 22.38 2.22
C ALA A 83 -16.83 23.16 1.63
#